data_AF-A0A9N9ZCC3-F1
#
_entry.id   AF-A0A9N9ZCC3-F1
#
_cell.length_a   1.000
_cell.length_b   1.000
_cell.length_c   1.000
_cell.angle_alpha   90.00
_cell.angle_beta   90.00
_cell.angle_gamma   90.00
#
_symmetry.space_group_name_H-M   'P 1'
#
loop_
_entity.id
_entity.type
_entity.pdbx_description
1 polymer ?
#
loop_
_entity_poly.entity_id
_entity_poly.type
_entity_poly.pdbx_seq_one_letter_code
_entity_poly.pdbx_strand_id
1 'polypeptide(L)'
;PRPASSSLSPSREIVSKRKAALAACDRCRKRKIKCDADRPGCGSCVTNGKLCNYYTKPSESRTDALKRKHIELMESRESDAAVLEMLRHSRPEDTPQLVDRIRQSQDSHSIVQDMRNSALLLQLSGGPSVEVPGSYTAASPDDSANASESNYYTY
;
A
#
# COMPACT_ATOMS: atom_id res chain seq x y z
N PRO A 1 -5.12 -75.69 9.80
CA PRO A 1 -5.30 -74.36 10.42
C PRO A 1 -4.48 -73.28 9.67
N ARG A 2 -5.14 -72.38 8.95
CA ARG A 2 -4.53 -71.22 8.26
C ARG A 2 -4.71 -69.97 9.13
N PRO A 3 -3.69 -69.10 9.30
CA PRO A 3 -3.90 -67.82 9.97
C PRO A 3 -4.51 -66.80 8.99
N ALA A 4 -5.49 -66.04 9.49
CA ALA A 4 -6.13 -64.95 8.78
C ALA A 4 -5.23 -63.71 8.80
N SER A 5 -4.91 -63.16 7.63
CA SER A 5 -4.22 -61.88 7.46
C SER A 5 -5.23 -60.73 7.53
N SER A 6 -5.25 -60.01 8.65
CA SER A 6 -6.06 -58.81 8.83
C SER A 6 -5.42 -57.63 8.08
N SER A 7 -5.94 -57.33 6.89
CA SER A 7 -5.59 -56.13 6.13
C SER A 7 -6.18 -54.90 6.81
N LEU A 8 -5.32 -54.10 7.47
CA LEU A 8 -5.65 -52.78 7.98
C LEU A 8 -5.79 -51.80 6.80
N SER A 9 -7.03 -51.40 6.51
CA SER A 9 -7.36 -50.37 5.54
C SER A 9 -6.84 -49.01 6.02
N PRO A 10 -6.12 -48.22 5.20
CA PRO A 10 -5.73 -46.88 5.60
C PRO A 10 -6.97 -45.98 5.58
N SER A 11 -7.29 -45.43 6.75
CA SER A 11 -8.34 -44.43 6.93
C SER A 11 -8.15 -43.29 5.94
N ARG A 12 -9.17 -43.02 5.12
CA ARG A 12 -9.23 -41.83 4.26
C ARG A 12 -9.22 -40.60 5.15
N GLU A 13 -8.06 -39.98 5.33
CA GLU A 13 -7.96 -38.66 5.90
C GLU A 13 -8.78 -37.69 5.04
N ILE A 14 -9.74 -37.03 5.70
CA ILE A 14 -10.55 -35.98 5.11
C ILE A 14 -9.60 -34.85 4.75
N VAL A 15 -9.19 -34.80 3.48
CA VAL A 15 -8.39 -33.70 2.93
C VAL A 15 -9.22 -32.43 3.12
N SER A 16 -8.91 -31.66 4.16
CA SER A 16 -9.52 -30.36 4.40
C SER A 16 -9.39 -29.55 3.11
N LYS A 17 -10.51 -29.15 2.53
CA LYS A 17 -10.57 -28.36 1.30
C LYS A 17 -9.68 -27.12 1.52
N ARG A 18 -8.48 -27.14 0.92
CA ARG A 18 -7.49 -26.08 1.13
C ARG A 18 -8.12 -24.75 0.73
N LYS A 19 -8.13 -23.79 1.64
CA LYS A 19 -8.63 -22.43 1.38
C LYS A 19 -7.91 -21.89 0.15
N ALA A 20 -8.65 -21.31 -0.79
CA ALA A 20 -8.06 -20.71 -1.97
C ALA A 20 -7.10 -19.59 -1.54
N ALA A 21 -5.89 -19.61 -2.08
CA ALA A 21 -4.88 -18.58 -1.84
C ALA A 21 -5.40 -17.22 -2.31
N LEU A 22 -5.48 -16.23 -1.41
CA LEU A 22 -5.85 -14.84 -1.74
C LEU A 22 -4.82 -14.14 -2.64
N ALA A 23 -3.54 -14.54 -2.50
CA ALA A 23 -2.45 -14.05 -3.31
C ALA A 23 -1.34 -15.11 -3.43
N ALA A 24 -0.79 -15.27 -4.63
CA ALA A 24 0.42 -16.04 -4.86
C ALA A 24 1.68 -15.21 -4.54
N CYS A 25 2.77 -15.86 -4.13
CA CYS A 25 4.06 -15.20 -3.99
C CYS A 25 4.59 -14.71 -5.34
N ASP A 26 5.56 -13.78 -5.32
CA ASP A 26 6.10 -13.17 -6.53
C ASP A 26 6.73 -14.18 -7.49
N ARG A 27 7.44 -15.17 -6.94
CA ARG A 27 8.12 -16.18 -7.75
C ARG A 27 7.10 -17.09 -8.44
N CYS A 28 6.11 -17.59 -7.72
CA CYS A 28 5.05 -18.44 -8.30
C CYS A 28 4.23 -17.66 -9.33
N ARG A 29 3.94 -16.38 -9.06
CA ARG A 29 3.26 -15.50 -10.02
C ARG A 29 4.08 -15.31 -11.30
N LYS A 30 5.37 -14.98 -11.19
CA LYS A 30 6.28 -14.82 -12.36
C LYS A 30 6.40 -16.12 -13.16
N ARG A 31 6.45 -17.26 -12.49
CA ARG A 31 6.53 -18.59 -13.13
C ARG A 31 5.18 -19.13 -13.60
N LYS A 32 4.07 -18.45 -13.30
CA LYS A 32 2.70 -18.88 -13.61
C LYS A 32 2.39 -20.30 -13.09
N ILE A 33 2.84 -20.61 -11.87
CA ILE A 33 2.60 -21.90 -11.20
C ILE A 33 1.70 -21.74 -9.99
N LYS A 34 1.10 -22.85 -9.53
CA LYS A 34 0.29 -22.90 -8.33
C LYS A 34 1.11 -22.47 -7.10
N CYS A 35 0.52 -21.61 -6.28
CA CYS A 35 1.06 -21.21 -4.99
C CYS A 35 0.09 -21.69 -3.90
N ASP A 36 0.64 -22.28 -2.85
CA ASP A 36 -0.06 -22.69 -1.63
C ASP A 36 -0.30 -21.53 -0.65
N ALA A 37 0.33 -20.37 -0.88
CA ALA A 37 0.18 -19.17 -0.07
C ALA A 37 0.62 -19.28 1.40
N ASP A 38 1.36 -20.34 1.74
CA ASP A 38 1.97 -20.48 3.06
C ASP A 38 3.02 -19.38 3.30
N ARG A 39 3.12 -18.95 4.56
CA ARG A 39 4.01 -17.88 5.02
C ARG A 39 4.85 -18.37 6.21
N PRO A 40 6.14 -17.98 6.32
CA PRO A 40 6.84 -16.93 5.56
C PRO A 40 7.31 -17.35 4.16
N GLY A 41 7.25 -18.64 3.82
CA GLY A 41 7.59 -19.14 2.49
C GLY A 41 6.59 -20.17 2.01
N CYS A 42 6.21 -20.06 0.74
CA CYS A 42 5.30 -21.02 0.11
C CYS A 42 6.05 -22.35 -0.14
N GLY A 43 5.35 -23.49 -0.10
CA GLY A 43 5.98 -24.81 -0.16
C GLY A 43 6.84 -25.01 -1.42
N SER A 44 6.42 -24.49 -2.57
CA SER A 44 7.24 -24.50 -3.80
C SER A 44 8.55 -23.70 -3.65
N CYS A 45 8.54 -22.56 -2.97
CA CYS A 45 9.75 -21.77 -2.79
C CYS A 45 10.68 -22.40 -1.75
N VAL A 46 10.13 -22.90 -0.65
CA VAL A 46 10.88 -23.56 0.43
C VAL A 46 11.59 -24.80 -0.09
N THR A 47 10.87 -25.70 -0.79
CA THR A 47 11.45 -26.92 -1.38
C THR A 47 12.55 -26.64 -2.40
N ASN A 48 12.44 -25.55 -3.15
CA ASN A 48 13.46 -25.14 -4.12
C ASN A 48 14.59 -24.28 -3.52
N GLY A 49 14.54 -23.99 -2.21
CA GLY A 49 15.49 -23.11 -1.53
C GLY A 49 15.57 -21.71 -2.14
N LYS A 50 14.44 -21.16 -2.60
CA LYS A 50 14.39 -19.83 -3.25
C LYS A 50 13.71 -18.81 -2.37
N LEU A 51 14.12 -17.55 -2.51
CA LEU A 51 13.50 -16.41 -1.84
C LEU A 51 12.01 -16.34 -2.19
N CYS A 52 11.17 -16.35 -1.15
CA CYS A 52 9.73 -16.21 -1.25
C CYS A 52 9.33 -14.85 -0.71
N ASN A 53 8.82 -13.98 -1.59
CA ASN A 53 8.34 -12.67 -1.21
C ASN A 53 6.87 -12.50 -1.56
N TYR A 54 6.16 -11.80 -0.68
CA TYR A 54 4.77 -11.40 -0.87
C TYR A 54 4.65 -9.89 -0.68
N TYR A 55 4.11 -9.19 -1.68
CA TYR A 55 3.74 -7.77 -1.53
C TYR A 55 2.42 -7.56 -0.80
N THR A 56 1.65 -8.62 -0.55
CA THR A 56 0.38 -8.57 0.17
C THR A 56 0.56 -9.03 1.61
N LYS A 57 -0.27 -8.50 2.52
CA LYS A 57 -0.45 -9.04 3.87
C LYS A 57 -1.19 -10.41 3.83
N PRO A 58 -1.14 -11.23 4.89
CA PRO A 58 -1.75 -12.57 4.90
C PRO A 58 -3.25 -12.62 4.56
N SER A 59 -4.01 -11.58 4.92
CA SER A 59 -5.46 -11.45 4.65
C SER A 59 -5.79 -10.52 3.49
N GLU A 60 -4.78 -10.09 2.72
CA GLU A 60 -4.93 -9.05 1.70
C GLU A 60 -4.86 -9.67 0.31
N SER A 61 -5.86 -9.38 -0.52
CA SER A 61 -5.82 -9.74 -1.93
C SER A 61 -4.84 -8.83 -2.69
N ARG A 62 -4.50 -9.20 -3.93
CA ARG A 62 -3.66 -8.34 -4.78
C ARG A 62 -4.30 -6.97 -5.04
N THR A 63 -5.62 -6.93 -5.24
CA THR A 63 -6.34 -5.69 -5.49
C THR A 63 -6.35 -4.79 -4.26
N ASP A 64 -6.46 -5.36 -3.06
CA ASP A 64 -6.44 -4.58 -1.82
C ASP A 64 -5.05 -3.99 -1.57
N ALA A 65 -3.99 -4.77 -1.82
CA ALA A 65 -2.62 -4.28 -1.72
C ALA A 65 -2.34 -3.14 -2.71
N LEU A 66 -2.88 -3.22 -3.93
CA LEU A 66 -2.77 -2.15 -4.92
C LEU A 66 -3.52 -0.90 -4.49
N LYS A 67 -4.75 -1.04 -3.97
CA LYS A 67 -5.53 0.09 -3.44
C LYS A 67 -4.82 0.79 -2.30
N ARG A 68 -4.31 0.02 -1.32
CA ARG A 68 -3.53 0.58 -0.20
C ARG A 68 -2.32 1.35 -0.68
N LYS A 69 -1.54 0.78 -1.60
CA LYS A 69 -0.37 1.45 -2.16
C LYS A 69 -0.75 2.71 -2.95
N HIS A 70 -1.88 2.68 -3.65
CA HIS A 70 -2.38 3.85 -4.37
C HIS A 70 -2.75 4.98 -3.40
N ILE A 71 -3.46 4.68 -2.32
CA ILE A 71 -3.80 5.65 -1.28
C ILE A 71 -2.52 6.26 -0.68
N GLU A 72 -1.56 5.42 -0.29
CA GLU A 72 -0.25 5.86 0.25
C GLU A 72 0.49 6.79 -0.72
N LEU A 73 0.51 6.46 -2.01
CA LEU A 73 1.13 7.31 -3.04
C LEU A 73 0.37 8.62 -3.25
N MET A 74 -0.95 8.62 -3.15
CA MET A 74 -1.77 9.83 -3.25
C MET A 74 -1.52 10.76 -2.06
N GLU A 75 -1.49 10.22 -0.84
CA GLU A 75 -1.19 10.97 0.39
C GLU A 75 0.23 11.57 0.37
N SER A 76 1.22 10.82 -0.11
CA SER A 76 2.58 11.32 -0.30
C SER A 76 2.63 12.45 -1.34
N ARG A 77 1.95 12.28 -2.48
CA ARG A 77 1.86 13.34 -3.50
C ARG A 77 1.18 14.60 -2.99
N GLU A 78 0.10 14.46 -2.21
CA GLU A 78 -0.57 15.57 -1.55
C GLU A 78 0.38 16.32 -0.62
N SER A 79 1.13 15.57 0.20
CA SER A 79 2.08 16.15 1.15
C SER A 79 3.20 16.91 0.44
N ASP A 80 3.77 16.33 -0.61
CA ASP A 80 4.79 16.98 -1.44
C ASP A 80 4.26 18.27 -2.10
N ALA A 81 3.05 18.21 -2.66
CA ALA A 81 2.41 19.37 -3.28
C ALA A 81 2.15 20.49 -2.26
N ALA A 82 1.69 20.14 -1.05
CA ALA A 82 1.48 21.10 0.02
C ALA A 82 2.78 21.78 0.47
N VAL A 83 3.89 21.05 0.56
CA VAL A 83 5.20 21.64 0.88
C VAL A 83 5.64 22.65 -0.17
N LEU A 84 5.49 22.32 -1.46
CA LEU A 84 5.80 23.25 -2.55
C LEU A 84 4.90 24.49 -2.51
N GLU A 85 3.63 24.31 -2.17
CA GLU A 85 2.68 25.42 -2.07
C GLU A 85 2.97 26.34 -0.89
N MET A 86 3.38 25.77 0.26
CA MET A 86 3.86 26.55 1.40
C MET A 86 5.09 27.37 1.03
N LEU A 87 6.05 26.79 0.33
CA LEU A 87 7.24 27.54 -0.13
C LEU A 87 6.85 28.68 -1.08
N ARG A 88 5.96 28.41 -2.04
CA ARG A 88 5.51 29.39 -3.04
C ARG A 88 4.86 30.62 -2.40
N HIS A 89 4.07 30.42 -1.34
CA HIS A 89 3.30 31.47 -0.69
C HIS A 89 3.93 32.00 0.60
N SER A 90 5.03 31.39 1.06
CA SER A 90 5.75 31.86 2.24
C SER A 90 6.27 33.27 2.02
N ARG A 91 6.27 34.07 3.09
CA ARG A 91 6.94 35.36 3.07
C ARG A 91 8.45 35.13 3.07
N PRO A 92 9.26 36.04 2.47
CA PRO A 92 10.71 35.90 2.42
C PRO A 92 11.37 35.71 3.79
N GLU A 93 10.79 36.30 4.84
CA GLU A 93 11.24 36.14 6.23
C GLU A 93 11.01 34.73 6.80
N ASP A 94 9.98 34.02 6.33
CA ASP A 94 9.59 32.70 6.82
C ASP A 94 10.21 31.56 5.99
N THR A 95 10.62 31.84 4.75
CA THR A 95 11.20 30.85 3.84
C THR A 95 12.40 30.09 4.42
N PRO A 96 13.39 30.74 5.10
CA PRO A 96 14.51 30.02 5.68
C PRO A 96 14.08 28.97 6.70
N GLN A 97 13.10 29.29 7.56
CA GLN A 97 12.60 28.36 8.57
C GLN A 97 11.90 27.16 7.94
N LEU A 98 11.14 27.38 6.86
CA LEU A 98 10.51 26.29 6.09
C LEU A 98 11.55 25.40 5.40
N VAL A 99 12.58 25.99 4.80
CA VAL A 99 13.68 25.24 4.17
C VAL A 99 14.47 24.43 5.20
N ASP A 100 14.77 25.01 6.35
CA ASP A 100 15.46 24.31 7.43
C ASP A 100 14.64 23.12 7.93
N ARG A 101 13.32 23.28 8.06
CA ARG A 101 12.43 22.17 8.41
C ARG A 101 12.46 21.05 7.36
N ILE A 102 12.39 21.40 6.07
CA ILE A 102 12.50 20.41 4.97
C ILE A 102 13.83 19.65 5.03
N ARG A 103 14.94 20.34 5.31
CA ARG A 103 16.26 19.71 5.42
C ARG A 103 16.39 18.79 6.64
N GLN A 104 15.68 19.09 7.72
CA GLN A 104 15.72 18.33 8.97
C GLN A 104 14.72 17.17 9.00
N SER A 105 13.65 17.25 8.21
CA SER A 105 12.63 16.20 8.12
C SER A 105 13.02 15.07 7.17
N GLN A 106 12.65 13.84 7.54
CA GLN A 106 12.83 12.67 6.67
C GLN A 106 11.66 12.48 5.69
N ASP A 107 10.51 13.12 5.93
CA ASP A 107 9.24 12.85 5.25
C ASP A 107 8.37 14.11 5.11
N SER A 108 7.82 14.35 3.92
CA SER A 108 7.00 15.54 3.61
C SER A 108 5.69 15.60 4.40
N HIS A 109 5.08 14.44 4.71
CA HIS A 109 3.82 14.40 5.46
C HIS A 109 4.02 14.92 6.89
N SER A 110 5.14 14.60 7.53
CA SER A 110 5.49 15.14 8.85
C SER A 110 5.59 16.67 8.86
N ILE A 111 6.19 17.28 7.81
CA ILE A 111 6.30 18.74 7.67
C ILE A 111 4.92 19.39 7.62
N VAL A 112 4.04 18.86 6.78
CA VAL A 112 2.68 19.38 6.59
C VAL A 112 1.87 19.25 7.88
N GLN A 113 1.99 18.14 8.58
CA GLN A 113 1.27 17.90 9.82
C GLN A 113 1.76 18.80 10.96
N ASP A 114 3.07 18.99 11.08
CA ASP A 114 3.64 19.93 12.06
C ASP A 114 3.16 21.37 11.80
N MET A 115 3.04 21.76 10.54
CA MET A 115 2.49 23.05 10.15
C MET A 115 1.02 23.20 10.48
N ARG A 116 0.19 22.20 10.17
CA ARG A 116 -1.22 22.16 10.57
C ARG A 116 -1.36 22.25 12.10
N ASN A 117 -0.54 21.51 12.84
CA ASN A 117 -0.55 21.52 14.30
C ASN A 117 -0.15 22.89 14.87
N SER A 118 0.89 23.53 14.32
CA SER A 118 1.29 24.87 14.75
C SER A 118 0.23 25.93 14.46
N ALA A 119 -0.45 25.85 13.31
CA ALA A 119 -1.52 26.77 12.94
C ALA A 119 -2.73 26.61 13.87
N LEU A 120 -3.10 25.37 14.19
CA LEU A 120 -4.18 25.06 15.13
C LEU A 120 -3.88 25.61 16.54
N LEU A 121 -2.64 25.49 17.01
CA LEU A 121 -2.24 26.05 18.31
C LEU A 121 -2.39 27.57 18.36
N LEU A 122 -2.03 28.28 17.28
CA LEU A 122 -2.21 29.72 17.18
C LEU A 122 -3.69 30.13 17.20
N GLN A 123 -4.55 29.38 16.50
CA GLN A 123 -5.99 29.61 16.51
C GLN A 123 -6.62 29.39 17.89
N LEU A 124 -6.23 28.33 18.60
CA LEU A 124 -6.71 28.04 19.95
C LEU A 124 -6.25 29.09 20.97
N SER A 125 -5.09 29.74 20.73
CA SER A 125 -4.58 30.83 21.57
C SER A 125 -5.27 32.19 21.33
N GLY A 126 -6.28 32.25 20.44
CA GLY A 126 -7.00 33.49 20.10
C GLY A 126 -6.32 34.34 19.03
N GLY A 127 -5.37 33.77 18.28
CA GLY A 127 -4.74 34.43 17.13
C GLY A 127 -5.64 34.47 15.88
N PRO A 128 -5.30 35.27 14.86
CA PRO A 128 -6.07 35.35 13.62
C PRO A 128 -6.07 34.00 12.88
N SER A 129 -7.20 33.66 12.24
CA SER A 129 -7.36 32.43 11.45
C SER A 129 -6.37 32.38 10.28
N VAL A 130 -5.34 31.55 10.39
CA VAL A 130 -4.46 31.22 9.27
C VAL A 130 -5.18 30.20 8.38
N GLU A 131 -5.52 30.60 7.15
CA GLU A 131 -6.01 29.67 6.12
C GLU A 131 -4.86 28.78 5.67
N VAL A 132 -4.90 27.51 6.06
CA VAL A 132 -3.94 26.51 5.60
C VAL A 132 -4.37 26.04 4.21
N PRO A 133 -3.54 26.18 3.15
CA PRO A 133 -3.86 25.61 1.85
C PRO A 133 -3.87 24.08 1.97
N GLY A 134 -5.03 23.46 1.76
CA GLY A 134 -5.15 22.01 1.90
C GLY A 134 -6.57 21.43 1.90
N SER A 135 -7.62 22.26 1.96
CA SER A 135 -8.97 21.77 1.67
C SER A 135 -9.26 21.88 0.16
N TYR A 136 -8.46 21.22 -0.67
CA TYR A 136 -8.98 20.88 -1.99
C TYR A 136 -9.97 19.73 -1.74
N THR A 137 -11.27 20.04 -1.76
CA THR A 137 -12.26 19.00 -1.96
C THR A 137 -11.91 18.34 -3.28
N ALA A 138 -11.43 17.09 -3.24
CA ALA A 138 -11.39 16.28 -4.44
C ALA A 138 -12.79 16.33 -5.05
N ALA A 139 -12.91 16.95 -6.23
CA ALA A 139 -14.14 16.90 -6.99
C ALA A 139 -14.46 15.42 -7.20
N SER A 140 -15.59 14.97 -6.65
CA SER A 140 -16.08 13.62 -6.88
C SER A 140 -16.23 13.35 -8.38
N PRO A 141 -15.92 12.13 -8.84
CA PRO A 141 -16.08 11.73 -10.22
C PRO A 141 -17.49 11.17 -10.44
N ASP A 142 -18.26 11.83 -11.30
CA ASP A 142 -19.36 11.28 -12.12
C ASP A 142 -19.50 12.31 -13.28
N ASP A 143 -19.53 11.99 -14.58
CA ASP A 143 -20.13 10.85 -15.23
C ASP A 143 -19.64 10.76 -16.70
N SER A 144 -19.66 9.53 -17.24
CA SER A 144 -19.82 9.18 -18.66
C SER A 144 -18.69 9.39 -19.68
N ALA A 145 -18.06 8.25 -20.00
CA ALA A 145 -17.94 7.69 -21.35
C ALA A 145 -17.50 8.62 -22.50
N ASN A 146 -16.26 8.43 -22.97
CA ASN A 146 -16.05 8.22 -24.40
C ASN A 146 -14.98 7.15 -24.63
N ALA A 147 -15.38 6.10 -25.33
CA ALA A 147 -14.51 5.08 -25.86
C ALA A 147 -13.95 5.56 -27.20
N SER A 148 -12.63 5.69 -27.32
CA SER A 148 -11.88 5.44 -28.55
C SER A 148 -10.38 5.65 -28.28
N GLU A 149 -9.63 4.56 -28.47
CA GLU A 149 -8.31 4.51 -29.15
C GLU A 149 -7.17 5.41 -28.61
N SER A 150 -5.92 5.00 -28.44
CA SER A 150 -5.17 3.84 -28.91
C SER A 150 -3.80 3.85 -28.20
N ASN A 151 -3.20 2.67 -28.07
CA ASN A 151 -1.76 2.40 -28.05
C ASN A 151 -0.86 3.04 -26.96
N TYR A 152 -0.34 2.19 -26.06
CA TYR A 152 1.12 2.06 -25.96
C TYR A 152 1.58 0.74 -25.29
N TYR A 153 2.69 0.22 -25.82
CA TYR A 153 3.60 -0.83 -25.33
C TYR A 153 3.35 -2.27 -25.80
N THR A 154 3.89 -2.54 -27.00
CA THR A 154 4.57 -3.80 -27.34
C THR A 154 6.06 -3.49 -27.49
N TYR A 155 6.92 -4.26 -26.80
CA TYR A 155 8.27 -4.65 -27.21
C TYR A 155 8.51 -6.07 -26.70
#